data_AF-E2AZX8-F1
#
_entry.id   AF-E2AZX8-F1
#
_cell.length_a   1.000
_cell.length_b   1.000
_cell.length_c   1.000
_cell.angle_alpha   90.00
_cell.angle_beta   90.00
_cell.angle_gamma   90.00
#
_symmetry.space_group_name_H-M   'P 1'
#
loop_
_entity.id
_entity.type
_entity.pdbx_description
1 polymer ?
#
loop_
_entity_poly.entity_id
_entity_poly.type
_entity_poly.pdbx_seq_one_letter_code
_entity_poly.pdbx_strand_id
1 'polypeptide(L)'
;CIRLCCPFGSRLVKRKCIAQQGNFIFLEKMFGYINDSSRNENKKINELFLLIVHNPCQKTGYHWFNPYNTFFLANGSLYLSHYNTIIESTSYCLANIAQDKFIVNVCSDIMKKITNETIRHKGKNVFFPISSIMIVFSCGQLGVILSSLMMFIVYSIQPELRNIYGFILRIYSGLIF
;
A
#
# COMPACT_ATOMS: atom_id res chain seq x y z
N CYS A 1 -25.28 -1.10 3.30
CA CYS A 1 -25.29 -0.79 1.85
C CYS A 1 -23.93 -0.27 1.43
N ILE A 2 -23.46 -0.58 0.23
CA ILE A 2 -22.17 -0.09 -0.29
C ILE A 2 -22.43 1.14 -1.18
N ARG A 3 -21.63 2.19 -1.02
CA ARG A 3 -21.80 3.44 -1.78
C ARG A 3 -20.91 3.50 -3.00
N LEU A 4 -21.46 3.95 -4.13
CA LEU A 4 -20.75 4.26 -5.36
C LEU A 4 -20.61 5.79 -5.49
N CYS A 5 -19.41 6.27 -5.84
CA CYS A 5 -19.15 7.69 -6.04
C CYS A 5 -19.81 8.23 -7.31
N CYS A 6 -20.00 7.35 -8.31
CA CYS A 6 -20.55 7.68 -9.62
C CYS A 6 -21.61 6.65 -10.03
N PRO A 7 -22.57 7.04 -10.88
CA PRO A 7 -23.53 6.11 -11.42
C PRO A 7 -22.85 5.05 -12.29
N PHE A 8 -23.54 3.93 -12.50
CA PHE A 8 -23.10 2.91 -13.43
C PHE A 8 -22.80 3.52 -14.79
N GLY A 9 -21.68 3.13 -15.36
CA GLY A 9 -21.18 3.74 -16.59
C GLY A 9 -20.57 5.10 -16.55
N SER A 10 -20.22 5.54 -15.35
CA SER A 10 -19.34 6.69 -15.18
C SER A 10 -18.08 6.31 -14.42
N ARG A 11 -16.96 6.92 -14.82
CA ARG A 11 -15.70 6.91 -14.05
C ARG A 11 -15.51 8.23 -13.32
N LEU A 12 -14.83 8.17 -12.18
CA LEU A 12 -14.51 9.37 -11.40
C LEU A 12 -13.20 9.96 -11.91
N VAL A 13 -13.27 11.13 -12.57
CA VAL A 13 -12.11 11.88 -13.06
C VAL A 13 -12.15 13.28 -12.46
N LYS A 14 -11.08 13.68 -11.76
CA LYS A 14 -10.99 15.00 -11.11
C LYS A 14 -12.27 15.37 -10.33
N ARG A 15 -12.80 14.42 -9.55
CA ARG A 15 -14.02 14.53 -8.73
C ARG A 15 -15.35 14.65 -9.49
N LYS A 16 -15.34 14.56 -10.82
CA LYS A 16 -16.54 14.56 -11.66
C LYS A 16 -16.77 13.16 -12.22
N CYS A 17 -18.03 12.78 -12.33
CA CYS A 17 -18.42 11.54 -12.99
C CYS A 17 -18.48 11.80 -14.49
N ILE A 18 -17.67 11.08 -15.25
CA ILE A 18 -17.62 11.17 -16.72
C ILE A 18 -18.13 9.84 -17.26
N ALA A 19 -19.14 9.90 -18.14
CA ALA A 19 -19.64 8.71 -18.82
C ALA A 19 -18.51 8.03 -19.61
N GLN A 20 -18.41 6.72 -19.49
CA GLN A 20 -17.41 5.92 -20.18
C GLN A 20 -18.11 4.99 -21.17
N GLN A 21 -17.69 5.01 -22.44
CA GLN A 21 -18.13 4.06 -23.46
C GLN A 21 -17.32 2.76 -23.33
N GLY A 22 -18.00 1.63 -23.12
CA GLY A 22 -17.39 0.29 -23.03
C GLY A 22 -18.19 -0.68 -22.15
N ASN A 23 -17.89 -1.98 -22.26
CA ASN A 23 -18.56 -3.05 -21.50
C ASN A 23 -18.25 -2.97 -19.99
N PHE A 24 -19.29 -3.12 -19.17
CA PHE A 24 -19.24 -2.96 -17.71
C PHE A 24 -18.79 -4.23 -16.98
N ILE A 25 -17.48 -4.53 -17.01
CA ILE A 25 -16.87 -5.61 -16.19
C ILE A 25 -16.72 -5.20 -14.71
N PHE A 26 -17.08 -3.96 -14.37
CA PHE A 26 -16.92 -3.35 -13.04
C PHE A 26 -17.61 -4.13 -11.92
N LEU A 27 -18.87 -4.55 -12.13
CA LEU A 27 -19.67 -5.20 -11.09
C LEU A 27 -19.13 -6.59 -10.77
N GLU A 28 -18.79 -7.38 -11.79
CA GLU A 28 -18.31 -8.75 -11.61
C GLU A 28 -16.98 -8.80 -10.85
N LYS A 29 -16.02 -7.93 -11.22
CA LYS A 29 -14.73 -7.83 -10.51
C LYS A 29 -14.88 -7.28 -9.08
N MET A 30 -15.79 -6.34 -8.89
CA MET A 30 -16.11 -5.80 -7.57
C MET A 30 -16.75 -6.88 -6.69
N PHE A 31 -17.73 -7.63 -7.19
CA PHE A 31 -18.33 -8.75 -6.45
C PHE A 31 -17.34 -9.88 -6.21
N GLY A 32 -16.45 -10.20 -7.16
CA GLY A 32 -15.36 -11.15 -6.97
C GLY A 32 -14.47 -10.77 -5.79
N TYR A 33 -14.00 -9.51 -5.76
CA TYR A 33 -13.19 -9.03 -4.64
C TYR A 33 -13.95 -8.99 -3.31
N ILE A 34 -15.21 -8.56 -3.31
CA ILE A 34 -16.02 -8.53 -2.09
C ILE A 34 -16.24 -9.96 -1.59
N ASN A 35 -16.45 -10.95 -2.47
CA ASN A 35 -16.55 -12.35 -2.07
C ASN A 35 -15.26 -12.80 -1.37
N ASP A 36 -14.09 -12.58 -1.98
CA ASP A 36 -12.79 -12.98 -1.43
C ASP A 36 -12.44 -12.27 -0.11
N SER A 37 -12.88 -11.02 0.05
CA SER A 37 -12.64 -10.21 1.24
C SER A 37 -13.76 -10.31 2.29
N SER A 38 -14.90 -10.91 1.96
CA SER A 38 -15.98 -11.12 2.90
C SER A 38 -15.66 -12.32 3.79
N ARG A 39 -15.71 -12.13 5.10
CA ARG A 39 -15.45 -13.20 6.08
C ARG A 39 -16.60 -14.22 6.18
N ASN A 40 -17.53 -14.24 5.22
CA ASN A 40 -18.77 -15.00 5.30
C ASN A 40 -18.92 -15.87 4.05
N GLU A 41 -18.42 -17.11 4.13
CA GLU A 41 -18.21 -18.01 2.99
C GLU A 41 -19.50 -18.51 2.29
N ASN A 42 -20.69 -18.27 2.85
CA ASN A 42 -21.89 -19.06 2.52
C ASN A 42 -23.06 -18.31 1.85
N LYS A 43 -22.92 -17.06 1.39
CA LYS A 43 -24.04 -16.36 0.71
C LYS A 43 -23.58 -15.54 -0.51
N LYS A 44 -24.26 -15.75 -1.65
CA LYS A 44 -24.06 -14.99 -2.89
C LYS A 44 -24.35 -13.50 -2.65
N ILE A 45 -23.36 -12.64 -2.86
CA ILE A 45 -23.39 -11.23 -2.47
C ILE A 45 -24.32 -10.37 -3.32
N ASN A 46 -24.77 -10.86 -4.49
CA ASN A 46 -25.83 -10.21 -5.27
C ASN A 46 -27.10 -9.93 -4.43
N GLU A 47 -27.28 -10.66 -3.31
CA GLU A 47 -28.36 -10.47 -2.33
C GLU A 47 -27.96 -9.66 -1.08
N LEU A 48 -26.66 -9.47 -0.79
CA LEU A 48 -26.19 -8.95 0.51
C LEU A 48 -25.95 -7.43 0.55
N PHE A 49 -25.60 -6.80 -0.57
CA PHE A 49 -25.33 -5.36 -0.57
C PHE A 49 -26.15 -4.62 -1.62
N LEU A 50 -27.10 -3.82 -1.14
CA LEU A 50 -27.69 -2.75 -1.92
C LEU A 50 -26.59 -1.73 -2.28
N LEU A 51 -26.44 -1.48 -3.58
CA LEU A 51 -25.54 -0.45 -4.12
C LEU A 51 -26.31 0.87 -4.23
N ILE A 52 -25.77 1.93 -3.64
CA ILE A 52 -26.38 3.25 -3.65
C ILE A 52 -25.41 4.24 -4.27
N VAL A 53 -25.87 4.98 -5.28
CA VAL A 53 -25.08 6.06 -5.90
C VAL A 53 -25.20 7.29 -5.02
N HIS A 54 -24.17 7.55 -4.23
CA HIS A 54 -24.09 8.73 -3.38
C HIS A 54 -22.64 8.99 -3.02
N ASN A 55 -22.18 10.21 -3.27
CA ASN A 55 -20.80 10.61 -3.06
C ASN A 55 -20.67 11.45 -1.77
N PRO A 56 -20.27 10.84 -0.64
CA PRO A 56 -20.14 11.56 0.63
C PRO A 56 -18.94 12.53 0.65
N CYS A 57 -17.97 12.37 -0.24
CA CYS A 57 -16.68 13.07 -0.17
C CYS A 57 -16.57 14.26 -1.15
N GLN A 58 -17.68 14.66 -1.78
CA GLN A 58 -17.69 15.69 -2.81
C GLN A 58 -17.09 17.03 -2.34
N LYS A 59 -17.32 17.41 -1.07
CA LYS A 59 -16.84 18.67 -0.47
C LYS A 59 -15.42 18.58 0.10
N THR A 60 -15.01 17.41 0.56
CA THR A 60 -13.84 17.22 1.44
C THR A 60 -12.64 16.63 0.70
N GLY A 61 -12.88 16.03 -0.48
CA GLY A 61 -11.87 15.33 -1.25
C GLY A 61 -11.70 13.87 -0.83
N TYR A 62 -10.79 13.17 -1.52
CA TYR A 62 -10.67 11.72 -1.43
C TYR A 62 -9.26 11.32 -1.04
N HIS A 63 -9.17 10.29 -0.21
CA HIS A 63 -7.97 9.48 -0.04
C HIS A 63 -8.22 8.10 -0.65
N TRP A 64 -7.31 7.63 -1.50
CA TRP A 64 -7.52 6.46 -2.33
C TRP A 64 -6.85 5.24 -1.73
N PHE A 65 -7.57 4.13 -1.69
CA PHE A 65 -7.05 2.83 -1.28
C PHE A 65 -7.35 1.80 -2.40
N ASN A 66 -6.30 1.15 -2.92
CA ASN A 66 -5.93 -0.14 -2.38
C ASN A 66 -7.03 -1.17 -2.05
N PRO A 67 -8.03 -1.56 -2.89
CA PRO A 67 -9.06 -2.52 -2.47
C PRO A 67 -8.48 -3.73 -1.74
N TYR A 68 -7.42 -4.36 -2.26
CA TYR A 68 -6.73 -5.53 -1.68
C TYR A 68 -6.28 -5.41 -0.22
N ASN A 69 -6.18 -4.20 0.34
CA ASN A 69 -5.81 -3.99 1.74
C ASN A 69 -7.02 -3.63 2.63
N THR A 70 -8.24 -3.79 2.11
CA THR A 70 -9.48 -3.38 2.77
C THR A 70 -10.52 -4.49 2.72
N PHE A 71 -11.26 -4.67 3.82
CA PHE A 71 -12.28 -5.73 3.93
C PHE A 71 -13.66 -5.12 4.07
N PHE A 72 -14.65 -5.68 3.38
CA PHE A 72 -16.05 -5.25 3.52
C PHE A 72 -16.77 -6.12 4.54
N LEU A 73 -17.41 -5.45 5.50
CA LEU A 73 -18.25 -6.10 6.51
C LEU A 73 -19.67 -6.26 5.99
N ALA A 74 -20.42 -7.24 6.52
CA ALA A 74 -21.80 -7.53 6.11
C ALA A 74 -22.78 -6.36 6.28
N ASN A 75 -22.47 -5.39 7.15
CA ASN A 75 -23.24 -4.15 7.30
C ASN A 75 -22.93 -3.10 6.21
N GLY A 76 -21.94 -3.34 5.36
CA GLY A 76 -21.42 -2.41 4.36
C GLY A 76 -20.41 -1.42 4.91
N SER A 77 -19.91 -1.61 6.12
CA SER A 77 -18.77 -0.85 6.63
C SER A 77 -17.46 -1.42 6.07
N LEU A 78 -16.44 -0.57 5.98
CA LEU A 78 -15.13 -0.89 5.45
C LEU A 78 -14.12 -1.00 6.58
N TYR A 79 -13.45 -2.13 6.71
CA TYR A 79 -12.35 -2.31 7.64
C TYR A 79 -11.00 -2.00 6.96
N LEU A 80 -10.28 -1.01 7.50
CA LEU A 80 -8.93 -0.65 7.06
C LEU A 80 -7.88 -1.34 7.95
N SER A 81 -7.27 -2.40 7.43
CA SER A 81 -6.28 -3.19 8.18
C SER A 81 -5.10 -2.36 8.68
N HIS A 82 -4.56 -1.47 7.84
CA HIS A 82 -3.39 -0.63 8.18
C HIS A 82 -3.60 0.27 9.42
N TYR A 83 -4.84 0.71 9.65
CA TYR A 83 -5.20 1.59 10.76
C TYR A 83 -5.98 0.87 11.86
N ASN A 84 -6.26 -0.43 11.68
CA ASN A 84 -7.12 -1.23 12.56
C ASN A 84 -8.42 -0.51 12.92
N THR A 85 -9.09 0.07 11.91
CA THR A 85 -10.28 0.91 12.11
C THR A 85 -11.39 0.56 11.14
N ILE A 86 -12.63 0.74 11.58
CA ILE A 86 -13.84 0.50 10.80
C ILE A 86 -14.40 1.84 10.36
N ILE A 87 -14.62 1.98 9.07
CA ILE A 87 -15.21 3.15 8.44
C ILE A 87 -16.64 2.83 8.07
N GLU A 88 -17.57 3.69 8.48
CA GLU A 88 -18.97 3.56 8.11
C GLU A 88 -19.20 3.69 6.61
N SER A 89 -20.22 3.01 6.10
CA SER A 89 -20.67 3.11 4.71
C SER A 89 -20.95 4.54 4.24
N THR A 90 -21.20 5.48 5.15
CA THR A 90 -21.47 6.89 4.88
C THR A 90 -20.22 7.72 4.59
N SER A 91 -19.05 7.18 4.88
CA SER A 91 -17.77 7.90 4.92
C SER A 91 -16.80 7.48 3.80
N TYR A 92 -17.24 6.59 2.92
CA TYR A 92 -16.48 6.15 1.75
C TYR A 92 -17.40 5.98 0.54
N CYS A 93 -16.82 5.92 -0.66
CA CYS A 93 -17.51 5.48 -1.85
C CYS A 93 -16.54 4.76 -2.80
N LEU A 94 -17.07 3.87 -3.63
CA LEU A 94 -16.30 3.15 -4.63
C LEU A 94 -16.36 3.88 -5.95
N ALA A 95 -15.23 3.98 -6.64
CA ALA A 95 -15.17 4.54 -7.97
C ALA A 95 -14.36 3.67 -8.91
N ASN A 96 -14.78 3.67 -10.17
CA ASN A 96 -13.98 3.20 -11.27
C ASN A 96 -13.00 4.30 -11.71
N ILE A 97 -11.72 3.98 -11.89
CA ILE A 97 -10.70 4.89 -12.44
C ILE A 97 -10.33 4.51 -13.87
N ALA A 98 -10.11 3.21 -14.12
CA ALA A 98 -9.59 2.67 -15.37
C ALA A 98 -10.29 1.34 -15.68
N GLN A 99 -10.27 0.92 -16.96
CA GLN A 99 -10.86 -0.35 -17.38
C GLN A 99 -10.43 -1.46 -16.40
N ASP A 100 -11.42 -2.04 -15.73
CA ASP A 100 -11.34 -3.17 -14.82
C ASP A 100 -10.72 -2.96 -13.42
N LYS A 101 -10.43 -1.73 -13.00
CA LYS A 101 -9.93 -1.45 -11.64
C LYS A 101 -10.83 -0.48 -10.90
N PHE A 102 -11.31 -0.92 -9.73
CA PHE A 102 -12.02 -0.08 -8.78
C PHE A 102 -11.09 0.33 -7.64
N ILE A 103 -11.40 1.46 -7.01
CA ILE A 103 -10.75 1.89 -5.78
C ILE A 103 -11.77 2.23 -4.71
N VAL A 104 -11.31 2.16 -3.47
CA VAL A 104 -12.05 2.66 -2.31
C VAL A 104 -11.61 4.09 -2.03
N ASN A 105 -12.54 5.03 -2.16
CA ASN A 105 -12.32 6.42 -1.80
C ASN A 105 -12.89 6.69 -0.41
N VAL A 106 -12.03 7.08 0.53
CA VAL A 106 -12.44 7.53 1.87
C VAL A 106 -12.40 9.05 1.90
N CYS A 107 -13.35 9.67 2.59
CA CYS A 107 -13.40 11.13 2.69
C CYS A 107 -12.22 11.69 3.49
N SER A 108 -11.60 12.77 3.00
CA SER A 108 -10.39 13.35 3.61
C SER A 108 -10.57 13.71 5.09
N ASP A 109 -11.74 14.21 5.48
CA ASP A 109 -11.98 14.64 6.87
C ASP A 109 -11.96 13.46 7.84
N ILE A 110 -12.52 12.33 7.42
CA ILE A 110 -12.49 11.08 8.18
C ILE A 110 -11.05 10.57 8.26
N MET A 111 -10.32 10.61 7.15
CA MET A 111 -8.91 10.19 7.11
C MET A 111 -8.01 11.05 8.00
N LYS A 112 -8.24 12.37 8.04
CA LYS A 112 -7.51 13.29 8.94
C LYS A 112 -7.75 12.93 10.40
N LYS A 113 -9.00 12.63 10.78
CA LYS A 113 -9.33 12.19 12.15
C LYS A 113 -8.60 10.90 12.51
N ILE A 114 -8.70 9.88 11.65
CA ILE A 114 -8.03 8.58 11.85
C ILE A 114 -6.52 8.79 11.97
N THR A 115 -5.91 9.56 11.07
CA THR A 115 -4.46 9.80 11.07
C THR A 115 -4.02 10.51 12.35
N ASN A 116 -4.75 11.53 12.79
CA ASN A 116 -4.44 12.25 14.03
C ASN A 116 -4.56 11.35 15.27
N GLU A 117 -5.60 10.52 15.34
CA GLU A 117 -5.75 9.54 16.42
C GLU A 117 -4.63 8.49 16.39
N THR A 118 -4.31 8.00 15.20
CA THR A 118 -3.22 7.03 15.02
C THR A 118 -1.91 7.64 15.47
N ILE A 119 -1.59 8.88 15.08
CA ILE A 119 -0.38 9.61 15.53
C ILE A 119 -0.40 9.83 17.03
N ARG A 120 -1.54 10.17 17.65
CA ARG A 120 -1.65 10.35 19.10
C ARG A 120 -1.41 9.04 19.86
N HIS A 121 -1.91 7.93 19.35
CA HIS A 121 -1.70 6.60 19.93
C HIS A 121 -0.29 6.06 19.67
N LYS A 122 0.22 6.25 18.45
CA LYS A 122 1.58 5.88 18.04
C LYS A 122 2.65 6.76 18.69
N GLY A 123 2.37 8.02 18.99
CA GLY A 123 3.29 8.93 19.69
C GLY A 123 3.71 8.47 21.09
N LYS A 124 3.05 7.44 21.65
CA LYS A 124 3.50 6.76 22.87
C LYS A 124 4.38 5.53 22.59
N ASN A 125 4.34 4.94 21.40
CA ASN A 125 4.96 3.65 21.06
C ASN A 125 5.68 3.60 19.69
N VAL A 126 6.11 4.73 19.10
CA VAL A 126 6.97 4.69 17.89
C VAL A 126 8.42 4.95 18.22
N PHE A 127 9.06 3.97 18.82
CA PHE A 127 10.45 3.71 18.50
C PHE A 127 10.44 2.91 17.18
N PHE A 128 10.62 3.62 16.06
CA PHE A 128 10.40 3.14 14.69
C PHE A 128 11.26 1.92 14.31
N PRO A 129 10.69 0.88 13.65
CA PRO A 129 11.47 -0.20 13.01
C PRO A 129 12.28 0.28 11.78
N ILE A 130 12.03 1.49 11.28
CA ILE A 130 12.79 2.13 10.19
C ILE A 130 14.20 2.50 10.66
N SER A 131 14.33 2.91 11.93
CA SER A 131 15.63 3.12 12.58
C SER A 131 16.43 1.81 12.57
N SER A 132 15.79 0.70 12.92
CA SER A 132 16.42 -0.62 12.98
C SER A 132 16.95 -1.08 11.62
N ILE A 133 16.17 -0.92 10.54
CA ILE A 133 16.60 -1.31 9.19
C ILE A 133 17.76 -0.43 8.70
N MET A 134 17.70 0.90 8.92
CA MET A 134 18.82 1.78 8.58
C MET A 134 20.08 1.41 9.34
N ILE A 135 19.99 1.15 10.65
CA ILE A 135 21.13 0.77 11.48
C ILE A 135 21.76 -0.52 10.98
N VAL A 136 20.96 -1.55 10.69
CA VAL A 136 21.46 -2.83 10.17
C VAL A 136 22.17 -2.63 8.83
N PHE A 137 21.60 -1.83 7.93
CA PHE A 137 22.23 -1.54 6.63
C PHE A 137 23.54 -0.76 6.80
N SER A 138 23.56 0.27 7.64
CA SER A 138 24.77 1.06 7.92
C SER A 138 25.87 0.22 8.57
N CYS A 139 25.54 -0.63 9.55
CA CYS A 139 26.49 -1.55 10.17
C CYS A 139 27.01 -2.59 9.18
N GLY A 140 26.16 -3.12 8.30
CA GLY A 140 26.56 -4.06 7.25
C GLY A 140 27.54 -3.44 6.25
N GLN A 141 27.26 -2.23 5.78
CA GLN A 141 28.14 -1.45 4.90
C GLN A 141 29.52 -1.23 5.54
N LEU A 142 29.56 -0.80 6.81
CA LEU A 142 30.80 -0.64 7.57
C LEU A 142 31.61 -1.95 7.66
N GLY A 143 30.94 -3.08 7.91
CA GLY A 143 31.61 -4.38 7.96
C GLY A 143 32.24 -4.79 6.64
N VAL A 144 31.53 -4.58 5.52
CA VAL A 144 32.05 -4.87 4.17
C VAL A 144 33.26 -4.00 3.83
N ILE A 145 33.19 -2.70 4.13
CA ILE A 145 34.29 -1.77 3.89
C ILE A 145 35.53 -2.16 4.72
N LEU A 146 35.35 -2.46 6.01
CA LEU A 146 36.45 -2.87 6.90
C LEU A 146 37.08 -4.20 6.45
N SER A 147 36.26 -5.16 6.05
CA SER A 147 36.75 -6.45 5.53
C SER A 147 37.50 -6.27 4.21
N SER A 148 36.99 -5.45 3.30
CA SER A 148 37.66 -5.11 2.04
C SER A 148 39.02 -4.42 2.29
N LEU A 149 39.09 -3.54 3.29
CA LEU A 149 40.32 -2.81 3.62
C LEU A 149 41.41 -3.76 4.11
N MET A 150 41.04 -4.70 4.97
CA MET A 150 41.95 -5.73 5.44
C MET A 150 42.45 -6.60 4.29
N MET A 151 41.55 -7.03 3.39
CA MET A 151 41.95 -7.77 2.20
C MET A 151 42.91 -6.96 1.33
N PHE A 152 42.60 -5.69 1.04
CA PHE A 152 43.46 -4.82 0.26
C PHE A 152 44.87 -4.69 0.87
N ILE A 153 44.98 -4.54 2.19
CA ILE A 153 46.26 -4.45 2.91
C ILE A 153 47.03 -5.78 2.82
N VAL A 154 46.39 -6.91 3.12
CA VAL A 154 47.01 -8.24 3.08
C VAL A 154 47.56 -8.56 1.68
N TYR A 155 46.79 -8.32 0.62
CA TYR A 155 47.23 -8.54 -0.76
C TYR A 155 48.26 -7.51 -1.25
N SER A 156 48.41 -6.36 -0.58
CA SER A 156 49.42 -5.35 -0.93
C SER A 156 50.79 -5.63 -0.30
N ILE A 157 50.78 -6.12 0.95
CA ILE A 157 52.00 -6.30 1.76
C ILE A 157 52.64 -7.67 1.50
N GLN A 158 51.87 -8.75 1.39
CA GLN A 158 52.43 -10.10 1.28
C GLN A 158 53.03 -10.33 -0.14
N PRO A 159 54.36 -10.47 -0.28
CA PRO A 159 55.00 -10.62 -1.58
C PRO A 159 54.64 -11.95 -2.27
N GLU A 160 54.33 -12.98 -1.48
CA GLU A 160 53.91 -14.31 -1.94
C GLU A 160 52.52 -14.30 -2.61
N LEU A 161 51.68 -13.32 -2.29
CA LEU A 161 50.33 -13.17 -2.83
C LEU A 161 50.26 -12.26 -4.07
N ARG A 162 51.41 -11.76 -4.57
CA ARG A 162 51.52 -10.97 -5.81
C ARG A 162 51.43 -11.84 -7.08
N ASN A 163 50.54 -12.82 -7.07
CA ASN A 163 50.17 -13.57 -8.26
C ASN A 163 49.01 -12.87 -8.99
N ILE A 164 48.65 -13.35 -10.19
CA ILE A 164 47.59 -12.76 -11.02
C ILE A 164 46.25 -12.69 -10.25
N TYR A 165 45.92 -13.71 -9.47
CA TYR A 165 44.69 -13.78 -8.68
C TYR A 165 44.66 -12.74 -7.55
N GLY A 166 45.78 -12.54 -6.86
CA GLY A 166 45.92 -11.51 -5.82
C GLY A 166 45.83 -10.10 -6.38
N PHE A 167 46.31 -9.87 -7.61
CA PHE A 167 46.16 -8.58 -8.29
C PHE A 167 44.71 -8.27 -8.66
N ILE A 168 43.97 -9.27 -9.16
CA ILE A 168 42.54 -9.15 -9.45
C ILE A 168 41.74 -8.88 -8.17
N LEU A 169 42.02 -9.61 -7.08
CA LEU A 169 41.35 -9.40 -5.80
C LEU A 169 41.63 -8.01 -5.22
N ARG A 170 42.85 -7.52 -5.36
CA ARG A 170 43.23 -6.17 -4.94
C ARG A 170 42.46 -5.09 -5.70
N ILE A 171 42.34 -5.23 -7.02
CA ILE A 171 41.54 -4.30 -7.85
C ILE A 171 40.08 -4.35 -7.42
N TYR A 172 39.52 -5.55 -7.21
CA TYR A 172 38.13 -5.72 -6.79
C TYR A 172 37.87 -5.09 -5.43
N SER A 173 38.75 -5.30 -4.45
CA SER A 173 38.66 -4.66 -3.12
C SER A 173 38.78 -3.13 -3.20
N GLY A 174 39.60 -2.61 -4.13
CA GLY A 174 39.76 -1.17 -4.37
C GLY A 174 38.54 -0.49 -4.97
N LEU A 175 37.74 -1.21 -5.78
CA LEU A 175 36.51 -0.69 -6.41
C LEU A 175 35.31 -0.62 -5.45
N ILE A 176 35.42 -1.26 -4.28
CA ILE A 176 34.38 -1.25 -3.23
C ILE A 176 34.48 0.02 -2.35
N PHE A 177 35.59 0.75 -2.41
CA PHE A 177 35.80 2.06 -1.78
C PHE A 177 35.34 3.19 -2.70
#